data_AF-A0AAD6NZ52-F1
#
_entry.id   AF-A0AAD6NZ52-F1
#
_cell.length_a   1.000
_cell.length_b   1.000
_cell.length_c   1.000
_cell.angle_alpha   90.00
_cell.angle_beta   90.00
_cell.angle_gamma   90.00
#
_symmetry.space_group_name_H-M   'P 1'
#
loop_
_entity.id
_entity.type
_entity.pdbx_description
1 polymer ?
#
loop_
_entity_poly.entity_id
_entity_poly.type
_entity_poly.pdbx_seq_one_letter_code
_entity_poly.pdbx_strand_id
1 'polypeptide(L)'
;MCVSAVILSDYYDLPLNGILDWNAFSVILKEDDIPIMGEILKGIPEDMFEKMRQNVVEVRRYFKWHLRPVRFDQLHMVMYELWKRRHVISAAGFLRLNADSVA
;
A
#
# COMPACT_ATOMS: atom_id res chain seq x y z
N MET A 1 -5.44 14.74 -16.61
CA MET A 1 -6.07 13.60 -15.92
C MET A 1 -4.98 12.82 -15.21
N CYS A 2 -4.92 12.93 -13.89
CA CYS A 2 -3.99 12.13 -13.09
C CYS A 2 -4.61 10.76 -12.88
N VAL A 3 -3.88 9.75 -13.32
CA VAL A 3 -4.22 8.32 -13.24
C VAL A 3 -4.61 7.99 -11.81
N SER A 4 -5.87 7.64 -11.60
CA SER A 4 -6.35 6.90 -10.42
C SER A 4 -5.44 5.69 -10.30
N ALA A 5 -4.71 5.57 -9.20
CA ALA A 5 -3.76 4.48 -9.04
C ALA A 5 -4.52 3.16 -9.25
N VAL A 6 -4.16 2.42 -10.29
CA VAL A 6 -4.63 1.06 -10.50
C VAL A 6 -3.54 0.17 -9.94
N ILE A 7 -3.91 -0.62 -8.95
CA ILE A 7 -2.96 -1.49 -8.24
C ILE A 7 -3.28 -2.92 -8.61
N LEU A 8 -2.31 -3.61 -9.21
CA LEU A 8 -2.37 -5.03 -9.52
C LEU A 8 -1.85 -5.79 -8.29
N SER A 9 -2.73 -6.38 -7.48
CA SER A 9 -2.35 -6.90 -6.15
C SER A 9 -2.30 -8.42 -6.02
N ASP A 10 -2.24 -9.19 -7.12
CA ASP A 10 -2.27 -10.66 -7.00
C ASP A 10 -1.12 -11.23 -6.16
N TYR A 11 0.01 -10.51 -6.09
CA TYR A 11 1.16 -10.92 -5.26
C TYR A 11 1.88 -9.75 -4.55
N TYR A 12 1.33 -8.53 -4.56
CA TYR A 12 2.00 -7.36 -3.99
C TYR A 12 1.31 -6.87 -2.71
N ASP A 13 1.98 -7.08 -1.58
CA ASP A 13 1.65 -6.37 -0.35
C ASP A 13 1.96 -4.89 -0.51
N LEU A 14 0.92 -4.07 -0.44
CA LEU A 14 1.07 -2.63 -0.55
C LEU A 14 1.85 -2.05 0.64
N PRO A 15 2.80 -1.13 0.39
CA PRO A 15 3.52 -0.48 1.48
C PRO A 15 2.54 0.29 2.37
N LEU A 16 2.77 0.33 3.68
CA LEU A 16 1.93 1.08 4.63
C LEU A 16 0.45 0.64 4.66
N ASN A 17 0.10 -0.56 4.19
CA ASN A 17 -1.27 -1.08 4.21
C ASN A 17 -1.88 -1.11 5.63
N GLY A 18 -1.06 -1.22 6.67
CA GLY A 18 -1.53 -1.12 8.06
C GLY A 18 -1.76 0.31 8.57
N ILE A 19 -1.62 1.33 7.73
CA ILE A 19 -1.74 2.76 8.09
C ILE A 19 -2.67 3.48 7.10
N LEU A 20 -2.62 3.10 5.82
CA LEU A 20 -3.40 3.68 4.74
C LEU A 20 -4.37 2.63 4.17
N ASP A 21 -5.62 3.04 3.97
CA ASP A 21 -6.62 2.21 3.30
C ASP A 21 -6.54 2.40 1.78
N TRP A 22 -5.84 1.50 1.11
CA TRP A 22 -5.63 1.57 -0.34
C TRP A 22 -6.92 1.53 -1.16
N ASN A 23 -8.01 0.96 -0.64
CA ASN A 23 -9.31 0.97 -1.32
C ASN A 23 -9.93 2.38 -1.43
N ALA A 24 -9.53 3.31 -0.56
CA ALA A 24 -10.05 4.68 -0.55
C ALA A 24 -9.37 5.61 -1.59
N PHE A 25 -8.20 5.20 -2.10
CA PHE A 25 -7.36 6.02 -2.98
C PHE A 25 -7.11 5.39 -4.35
N SER A 26 -7.35 4.08 -4.48
CA SER A 26 -6.95 3.29 -5.64
C SER A 26 -7.98 2.23 -5.98
N VAL A 27 -7.98 1.80 -7.23
CA VAL A 27 -8.74 0.63 -7.68
C VAL A 27 -7.80 -0.55 -7.69
N ILE A 28 -8.06 -1.53 -6.83
CA ILE A 28 -7.29 -2.77 -6.77
C ILE A 28 -7.89 -3.74 -7.80
N LEU A 29 -7.08 -4.15 -8.77
CA LEU A 29 -7.43 -5.12 -9.79
C LEU A 29 -6.57 -6.38 -9.62
N LYS A 30 -7.15 -7.51 -9.99
CA LYS A 30 -6.38 -8.76 -10.14
C LYS A 30 -5.76 -8.82 -11.53
N GLU A 31 -4.72 -9.63 -11.68
CA GLU A 31 -4.07 -9.89 -12.97
C GLU A 31 -5.06 -10.53 -13.95
N ASP A 32 -5.92 -11.41 -13.44
CA ASP A 32 -7.02 -12.02 -14.21
C ASP A 32 -8.02 -10.99 -14.76
N ASP A 33 -8.13 -9.81 -14.12
CA ASP A 33 -9.07 -8.74 -14.50
C ASP A 33 -8.45 -7.73 -15.49
N ILE A 34 -7.16 -7.83 -15.81
CA ILE A 34 -6.48 -7.00 -16.81
C ILE A 34 -7.25 -6.93 -18.15
N PRO A 35 -7.74 -8.05 -18.75
CA PRO A 35 -8.48 -7.98 -20.01
C PRO A 35 -9.80 -7.20 -19.91
N ILE A 36 -10.42 -7.13 -18.73
CA ILE A 36 -11.74 -6.48 -18.50
C ILE A 36 -11.58 -5.10 -17.83
N MET A 37 -10.35 -4.70 -17.50
CA MET A 37 -10.01 -3.45 -16.82
C MET A 37 -10.69 -2.21 -17.43
N GLY A 38 -10.77 -2.13 -18.77
CA GLY A 38 -11.41 -1.02 -19.46
C GLY A 38 -12.91 -0.90 -19.18
N GLU A 39 -13.60 -2.01 -18.95
CA GLU A 39 -15.02 -2.03 -18.59
C GLU A 39 -15.22 -1.69 -17.11
N ILE A 40 -14.36 -2.22 -16.23
CA ILE A 40 -14.38 -1.92 -14.79
C ILE A 40 -14.19 -0.42 -14.56
N LEU A 41 -13.21 0.20 -15.22
CA LEU A 41 -12.95 1.63 -15.10
C LEU A 41 -14.10 2.49 -15.66
N LYS A 42 -14.81 2.01 -16.69
CA LYS A 42 -16.01 2.69 -17.23
C LYS A 42 -17.24 2.52 -16.35
N GLY A 43 -17.33 1.42 -15.58
CA GLY A 43 -18.43 1.16 -14.66
C GLY A 43 -18.37 2.00 -13.39
N ILE A 44 -17.21 2.58 -13.06
CA ILE A 44 -17.03 3.45 -11.89
C ILE A 44 -17.53 4.87 -12.23
N PRO A 45 -18.41 5.45 -11.41
CA PRO A 45 -18.92 6.79 -11.65
C PRO A 45 -17.82 7.85 -11.42
N GLU A 46 -17.91 8.96 -12.16
CA GLU A 46 -16.89 10.01 -12.15
C GLU A 46 -16.74 10.70 -10.78
N ASP A 47 -17.81 10.74 -9.97
CA ASP A 47 -17.77 11.28 -8.60
C ASP A 47 -16.86 10.48 -7.67
N MET A 48 -16.78 9.16 -7.89
CA MET A 48 -15.90 8.27 -7.12
C MET A 48 -14.44 8.51 -7.49
N PHE A 49 -14.14 8.74 -8.77
CA PHE A 49 -12.79 9.13 -9.20
C PHE A 49 -12.37 10.48 -8.61
N GLU A 50 -13.29 11.45 -8.53
CA GLU A 50 -13.00 12.74 -7.92
C GLU A 50 -12.68 12.61 -6.43
N LYS A 51 -13.45 11.79 -5.70
CA LYS A 51 -13.19 11.47 -4.28
C LYS A 51 -11.82 10.80 -4.10
N MET A 52 -11.51 9.78 -4.89
CA MET A 52 -10.20 9.11 -4.83
C MET A 52 -9.06 10.10 -5.10
N ARG A 53 -9.22 10.99 -6.09
CA ARG A 53 -8.23 12.01 -6.41
C ARG A 53 -7.99 12.97 -5.23
N GLN A 54 -9.05 13.42 -4.58
CA GLN A 54 -8.96 14.30 -3.40
C GLN A 54 -8.26 13.59 -2.24
N ASN A 55 -8.64 12.35 -1.97
CA ASN A 55 -8.04 11.51 -0.95
C ASN A 55 -6.52 11.33 -1.17
N VAL A 56 -6.09 11.13 -2.43
CA VAL A 56 -4.65 11.07 -2.79
C VAL A 56 -3.93 12.39 -2.52
N VAL A 57 -4.56 13.54 -2.78
CA VAL A 57 -3.97 14.86 -2.52
C VAL A 57 -3.77 15.09 -1.02
N GLU A 58 -4.71 14.66 -0.19
CA GLU A 58 -4.57 14.73 1.27
C GLU A 58 -3.43 13.85 1.76
N VAL A 59 -3.41 12.59 1.32
CA VAL A 59 -2.41 11.62 1.75
C VAL A 59 -1.00 11.96 1.29
N ARG A 60 -0.84 12.56 0.10
CA ARG A 60 0.45 13.03 -0.44
C ARG A 60 1.20 13.95 0.52
N ARG A 61 0.51 14.65 1.42
CA ARG A 61 1.15 15.53 2.42
C ARG A 61 1.98 14.74 3.45
N TYR A 62 1.56 13.53 3.80
CA TYR A 62 2.26 12.65 4.75
C TYR A 62 3.45 11.93 4.11
N PHE A 63 3.46 11.78 2.79
CA PHE A 63 4.58 11.19 2.02
C PHE A 63 5.71 12.17 1.70
N LYS A 64 5.70 13.37 2.27
CA LYS A 64 6.79 14.32 2.10
C LYS A 64 7.93 14.02 3.07
N TRP A 65 9.12 13.88 2.51
CA TRP A 65 10.34 13.86 3.29
C TRP A 65 10.67 15.26 3.79
N HIS A 66 10.75 15.43 5.12
CA HIS A 66 11.16 16.68 5.75
C HIS A 66 12.58 16.54 6.31
N LEU A 67 13.39 17.60 6.17
CA LEU A 67 14.76 17.62 6.71
C LEU A 67 14.78 17.62 8.25
N ARG A 68 13.76 18.23 8.85
CA ARG A 68 13.49 18.13 10.29
C ARG A 68 12.30 17.22 10.50
N PRO A 69 12.36 16.28 11.46
CA PRO A 69 11.26 15.36 11.73
C PRO A 69 9.99 16.13 12.09
N VAL A 70 8.93 15.92 11.30
CA VAL A 70 7.59 16.46 11.55
C VAL A 70 6.69 15.30 11.94
N ARG A 71 5.78 15.51 12.90
CA ARG A 71 4.82 14.47 13.30
C ARG A 71 4.05 13.96 12.08
N PHE A 72 3.99 12.64 11.93
CA PHE A 72 3.34 11.95 10.81
C PHE A 72 3.97 12.21 9.43
N ASP A 73 5.25 12.57 9.37
CA ASP A 73 5.98 12.59 8.10
C ASP A 73 6.27 11.16 7.60
N GLN A 74 6.81 11.09 6.38
CA GLN A 74 7.12 9.82 5.72
C GLN A 74 8.08 8.94 6.54
N LEU A 75 9.05 9.54 7.22
CA LEU A 75 10.00 8.81 8.05
C LEU A 75 9.30 8.18 9.25
N HIS A 76 8.43 8.91 9.94
CA HIS A 76 7.64 8.38 11.07
C HIS A 76 6.69 7.27 10.62
N MET A 77 6.04 7.43 9.47
CA MET A 77 5.14 6.43 8.90
C MET A 77 5.89 5.11 8.63
N VAL A 78 7.06 5.18 7.99
CA VAL A 78 7.91 4.02 7.71
C VAL A 78 8.44 3.40 9.01
N MET A 79 8.92 4.22 9.95
CA MET A 79 9.44 3.72 11.23
C MET A 79 8.37 3.00 12.04
N TYR A 80 7.14 3.53 12.03
CA TYR A 80 5.99 2.90 12.68
C TYR A 80 5.61 1.57 12.00
N GLU A 81 5.65 1.50 10.67
CA GLU A 81 5.42 0.26 9.94
C GLU A 81 6.47 -0.80 10.28
N LEU A 82 7.76 -0.44 10.27
CA LEU A 82 8.85 -1.33 10.66
C LEU A 82 8.71 -1.80 12.11
N TRP A 83 8.34 -0.90 13.01
CA TRP A 83 8.09 -1.23 14.41
C TRP A 83 6.96 -2.26 14.56
N LYS A 84 5.87 -2.16 13.79
CA LYS A 84 4.81 -3.19 13.78
C LYS A 84 5.32 -4.54 13.26
N ARG A 85 6.20 -4.54 12.27
CA ARG A 85 6.76 -5.76 11.65
C ARG A 85 7.90 -6.40 12.47
N ARG A 86 8.38 -5.76 13.54
CA ARG A 86 9.51 -6.27 14.37
C ARG A 86 9.32 -7.69 14.89
N HIS A 87 8.08 -8.10 15.16
CA HIS A 87 7.77 -9.42 15.71
C HIS A 87 7.80 -10.53 14.65
N VAL A 88 7.62 -10.19 13.37
CA VAL A 88 7.63 -11.16 12.25
C VAL A 88 9.05 -11.64 11.96
N ILE A 89 10.04 -10.75 12.10
CA ILE A 89 11.45 -11.06 11.82
C ILE A 89 12.03 -12.04 12.87
N SER A 90 11.49 -12.06 14.09
CA SER A 90 11.93 -12.99 15.13
C SER A 90 11.45 -14.43 14.94
N ALA A 91 10.31 -14.65 14.28
CA ALA A 91 9.75 -15.99 14.07
C ALA A 91 10.33 -16.65 12.81
N ALA A 92 10.52 -15.88 11.73
CA ALA A 92 11.07 -16.40 10.47
C ALA A 92 12.54 -16.80 10.59
N GLY A 93 13.34 -16.10 11.42
CA GLY A 93 14.73 -16.49 11.71
C GLY A 93 14.83 -17.78 12.55
N PHE A 94 13.86 -18.03 13.44
CA PHE A 94 13.86 -19.20 14.33
C PHE A 94 13.45 -20.50 13.61
N LEU A 95 12.54 -20.42 12.63
CA LEU A 95 12.13 -21.59 11.83
C LEU A 95 13.16 -21.96 10.75
N ARG A 96 13.93 -21.00 10.24
CA ARG A 96 14.96 -21.26 9.22
C ARG A 96 16.19 -21.98 9.80
N LEU A 97 16.59 -21.67 11.03
CA LEU A 97 17.72 -22.36 11.70
C LEU A 97 17.38 -23.79 12.15
N ASN A 98 16.10 -24.14 12.31
CA ASN A 98 15.69 -25.50 12.68
C ASN A 98 15.46 -26.41 11.47
N ALA A 99 15.19 -25.87 10.28
CA ALA A 99 15.01 -26.65 9.06
C ALA A 99 16.35 -27.13 8.45
N ASP A 100 17.43 -26.35 8.61
CA ASP A 100 18.77 -26.70 8.13
C ASP A 100 19.54 -27.66 9.08
N SER A 101 18.94 -28.05 10.22
CA SER A 101 19.51 -29.01 11.18
C SER A 101 18.94 -30.43 11.06
N VAL A 102 18.01 -30.68 10.13
CA VAL A 102 17.35 -32.01 9.95
C VAL A 102 17.52 -32.53 8.52
N ALA A 103 18.53 -32.06 7.78
CA ALA A 103 18.95 -32.61 6.48
C ALA A 103 20.33 -33.27 6.59
#